data_AF-A0A9D0RAZ1-F1
#
_entry.id   AF-A0A9D0RAZ1-F1
#
_cell.length_a   1.000
_cell.length_b   1.000
_cell.length_c   1.000
_cell.angle_alpha   90.00
_cell.angle_beta   90.00
_cell.angle_gamma   90.00
#
_symmetry.space_group_name_H-M   'P 1'
#
loop_
_entity.id
_entity.type
_entity.pdbx_description
1 polymer ?
#
loop_
_entity_poly.entity_id
_entity_poly.type
_entity_poly.pdbx_seq_one_letter_code
_entity_poly.pdbx_strand_id
1 'polypeptide(L)'
;MNSWNFSLIGKRMTVNGWIPCAFKVRNPKQQQYRRMSAMKIRTLILAFSVGLGGWLPGAFALDWSSLSPGEQAVLKPFADKWDQLPADRQARLQRGAQRWAEMDAGERKLAQQRFKHWRELSPEQRAKMRERFRRFKALPPAEQARIRRMWQWFKAQPPERRRKLRQEWKSLTPEQRRKARQQIRHGDLMPHERRRLQEGIHALPQSERQRLKEHWRELSPAQRDRARDALRQMTPRERHEALQRFRHRESQGFHPRARPQR
;
A
#
# COMPACT_ATOMS: atom_id res chain seq x y z
N MET A 1 24.03 -35.26 22.03
CA MET A 1 24.38 -34.16 22.96
C MET A 1 24.21 -32.85 22.22
N ASN A 2 23.04 -32.24 22.36
CA ASN A 2 22.59 -31.11 21.55
C ASN A 2 22.79 -29.81 22.33
N SER A 3 23.83 -29.04 21.99
CA SER A 3 24.06 -27.72 22.59
C SER A 3 23.22 -26.65 21.88
N TRP A 4 22.34 -26.06 22.68
CA TRP A 4 21.71 -24.76 22.43
C TRP A 4 22.69 -23.67 22.90
N ASN A 5 22.72 -22.49 22.27
CA ASN A 5 22.37 -21.24 22.96
C ASN A 5 22.59 -19.96 22.13
N PHE A 6 21.48 -19.26 21.89
CA PHE A 6 21.42 -17.81 21.73
C PHE A 6 21.43 -17.18 23.12
N SER A 7 22.31 -16.22 23.39
CA SER A 7 22.33 -15.43 24.63
C SER A 7 22.94 -14.06 24.30
N LEU A 8 22.47 -12.89 24.73
CA LEU A 8 21.27 -12.41 25.42
C LEU A 8 21.31 -10.88 25.25
N ILE A 9 20.28 -10.27 24.69
CA ILE A 9 19.90 -8.86 24.96
C ILE A 9 18.38 -9.00 25.20
N GLY A 10 17.86 -9.03 26.44
CA GLY A 10 17.92 -7.97 27.43
C GLY A 10 16.50 -7.46 27.72
N LYS A 11 15.76 -8.21 28.56
CA LYS A 11 14.63 -7.88 29.46
C LYS A 11 13.29 -7.24 28.95
N ARG A 12 12.20 -7.92 29.39
CA ARG A 12 10.78 -7.57 29.70
C ARG A 12 9.95 -6.55 28.88
N MET A 13 8.83 -7.09 28.37
CA MET A 13 7.43 -6.62 28.42
C MET A 13 7.04 -5.21 27.92
N THR A 14 6.28 -5.12 26.83
CA THR A 14 4.80 -4.90 26.83
C THR A 14 4.25 -4.60 25.41
N VAL A 15 3.20 -5.35 25.07
CA VAL A 15 2.04 -5.18 24.16
C VAL A 15 2.09 -4.29 22.88
N ASN A 16 1.68 -4.92 21.77
CA ASN A 16 1.02 -4.39 20.54
C ASN A 16 1.84 -4.01 19.27
N GLY A 17 1.79 -4.88 18.24
CA GLY A 17 1.08 -4.53 17.00
C GLY A 17 1.83 -4.24 15.67
N TRP A 18 1.95 -5.28 14.83
CA TRP A 18 1.93 -5.29 13.34
C TRP A 18 3.10 -4.68 12.53
N ILE A 19 3.66 -5.54 11.67
CA ILE A 19 4.63 -5.25 10.59
C ILE A 19 3.98 -4.41 9.49
N PRO A 20 4.52 -3.22 9.21
CA PRO A 20 4.89 -2.91 7.83
C PRO A 20 6.38 -2.64 7.73
N CYS A 21 7.04 -3.24 6.74
CA CYS A 21 8.35 -2.81 6.26
C CYS A 21 8.34 -1.28 6.14
N ALA A 22 9.30 -0.61 6.77
CA ALA A 22 9.65 0.76 6.41
C ALA A 22 10.04 0.71 4.93
N PHE A 23 9.11 1.11 4.07
CA PHE A 23 9.36 1.38 2.68
C PHE A 23 9.37 2.90 2.59
N LYS A 24 10.58 3.47 2.65
CA LYS A 24 10.80 4.87 2.33
C LYS A 24 10.24 5.07 0.91
N VAL A 25 9.23 5.93 0.79
CA VAL A 25 8.70 6.35 -0.50
C VAL A 25 9.86 6.99 -1.25
N ARG A 26 10.28 6.39 -2.35
CA ARG A 26 11.26 6.98 -3.27
C ARG A 26 10.69 8.33 -3.74
N ASN A 27 11.45 9.40 -3.52
CA ASN A 27 11.12 10.76 -3.93
C ASN A 27 10.90 10.82 -5.47
N PRO A 28 9.74 11.28 -5.99
CA PRO A 28 9.42 11.22 -7.41
C PRO A 28 10.12 12.29 -8.29
N LYS A 29 11.08 13.06 -7.78
CA LYS A 29 11.76 14.11 -8.57
C LYS A 29 12.96 13.68 -9.43
N GLN A 30 13.23 12.39 -9.62
CA GLN A 30 14.34 11.92 -10.48
C GLN A 30 13.89 10.99 -11.63
N GLN A 31 12.73 11.27 -12.23
CA GLN A 31 12.22 10.50 -13.39
C GLN A 31 11.98 11.38 -14.62
N GLN A 32 12.64 12.56 -14.71
CA GLN A 32 12.36 13.56 -15.74
C GLN A 32 13.42 13.65 -16.86
N TYR A 33 14.55 12.94 -16.80
CA TYR A 33 15.59 13.00 -17.84
C TYR A 33 15.80 11.68 -18.58
N ARG A 34 14.75 11.08 -19.16
CA ARG A 34 14.90 10.08 -20.24
C ARG A 34 13.72 10.13 -21.20
N ARG A 35 13.54 11.26 -21.88
CA ARG A 35 12.73 11.32 -23.11
C ARG A 35 13.38 12.28 -24.10
N MET A 36 13.66 11.72 -25.27
CA MET A 36 13.79 12.37 -26.57
C MET A 36 15.14 13.02 -26.91
N SER A 37 15.95 12.26 -27.66
CA SER A 37 16.51 12.78 -28.91
C SER A 37 16.47 11.69 -29.96
N ALA A 38 15.99 12.07 -31.12
CA ALA A 38 15.57 11.22 -32.21
C ALA A 38 16.75 10.58 -32.97
N MET A 39 16.56 9.31 -33.27
CA MET A 39 16.95 8.57 -34.46
C MET A 39 17.60 9.38 -35.60
N LYS A 40 18.88 9.08 -35.90
CA LYS A 40 19.42 9.03 -37.28
C LYS A 40 20.32 7.80 -37.40
N ILE A 41 19.88 6.86 -38.24
CA ILE A 41 20.58 5.66 -38.66
C ILE A 41 21.60 6.05 -39.74
N ARG A 42 22.85 5.59 -39.64
CA ARG A 42 23.69 5.27 -40.79
C ARG A 42 24.56 4.04 -40.49
N THR A 43 24.40 3.06 -41.36
CA THR A 43 25.01 1.72 -41.45
C THR A 43 26.52 1.76 -41.72
N LEU A 44 27.27 0.79 -41.16
CA LEU A 44 28.56 0.20 -41.63
C LEU A 44 28.95 -0.92 -40.62
N ILE A 45 28.55 -2.18 -40.79
CA ILE A 45 29.15 -3.30 -41.56
C ILE A 45 30.32 -4.04 -40.85
N LEU A 46 30.07 -5.35 -40.65
CA LEU A 46 30.93 -6.56 -40.56
C LEU A 46 31.67 -7.00 -39.27
N ALA A 47 31.22 -8.18 -38.82
CA ALA A 47 31.98 -9.39 -38.45
C ALA A 47 32.88 -9.40 -37.20
N PHE A 48 32.37 -10.03 -36.13
CA PHE A 48 33.14 -11.10 -35.49
C PHE A 48 32.23 -12.25 -35.08
N SER A 49 32.65 -13.44 -35.50
CA SER A 49 31.91 -14.68 -35.57
C SER A 49 31.85 -15.41 -34.22
N VAL A 50 30.75 -16.13 -34.02
CA VAL A 50 30.63 -17.41 -33.31
C VAL A 50 31.19 -17.49 -31.89
N GLY A 51 30.26 -17.40 -30.95
CA GLY A 51 30.36 -17.99 -29.61
C GLY A 51 28.96 -18.37 -29.15
N LEU A 52 28.50 -19.56 -29.53
CA LEU A 52 27.31 -20.24 -28.98
C LEU A 52 27.57 -20.56 -27.50
N GLY A 53 27.52 -19.53 -26.64
CA GLY A 53 27.46 -19.67 -25.19
C GLY A 53 26.02 -19.39 -24.76
N GLY A 54 25.31 -20.43 -24.35
CA GLY A 54 23.90 -20.35 -23.98
C GLY A 54 23.62 -19.18 -23.05
N TRP A 55 22.59 -18.39 -23.40
CA TRP A 55 21.91 -17.52 -22.46
C TRP A 55 21.18 -18.40 -21.44
N LEU A 56 21.92 -18.98 -20.51
CA LEU A 56 21.34 -19.32 -19.23
C LEU A 56 21.23 -18.00 -18.47
N PRO A 57 20.02 -17.56 -18.07
CA PRO A 57 19.89 -16.53 -17.05
C PRO A 57 20.34 -17.14 -15.71
N GLY A 58 21.64 -17.39 -15.59
CA GLY A 58 22.29 -17.72 -14.34
C GLY A 58 22.23 -16.48 -13.47
N ALA A 59 21.47 -16.55 -12.38
CA ALA A 59 21.62 -15.57 -11.32
C ALA A 59 23.10 -15.63 -10.88
N PHE A 60 23.88 -14.60 -11.22
CA PHE A 60 25.29 -14.53 -10.85
C PHE A 60 25.42 -14.71 -9.34
N ALA A 61 26.24 -15.67 -8.92
CA ALA A 61 26.61 -15.83 -7.52
C ALA A 61 27.37 -14.58 -7.07
N LEU A 62 27.01 -14.05 -5.91
CA LEU A 62 27.66 -12.88 -5.33
C LEU A 62 28.88 -13.34 -4.54
N ASP A 63 30.03 -12.74 -4.78
CA ASP A 63 31.22 -13.02 -4.00
C ASP A 63 31.16 -12.35 -2.61
N TRP A 64 31.65 -13.02 -1.57
CA TRP A 64 31.62 -12.49 -0.19
C TRP A 64 32.39 -11.16 -0.04
N SER A 65 33.50 -11.01 -0.76
CA SER A 65 34.33 -9.80 -0.70
C SER A 65 33.65 -8.57 -1.34
N SER A 66 32.67 -8.80 -2.22
CA SER A 66 31.90 -7.73 -2.87
C SER A 66 30.84 -7.09 -1.96
N LEU A 67 30.57 -7.68 -0.80
CA LEU A 67 29.64 -7.16 0.19
C LEU A 67 30.25 -5.96 0.95
N SER A 68 29.46 -4.94 1.23
CA SER A 68 29.90 -3.82 2.07
C SER A 68 30.21 -4.28 3.50
N PRO A 69 31.05 -3.56 4.26
CA PRO A 69 31.37 -3.91 5.65
C PRO A 69 30.12 -4.04 6.55
N GLY A 70 29.11 -3.18 6.32
CA GLY A 70 27.82 -3.25 7.01
C GLY A 70 27.02 -4.51 6.68
N GLU A 71 27.07 -4.98 5.43
CA GLU A 71 26.42 -6.22 5.01
C GLU A 71 27.14 -7.45 5.56
N GLN A 72 28.47 -7.47 5.50
CA GLN A 72 29.30 -8.54 6.05
C GLN A 72 29.09 -8.70 7.56
N ALA A 73 29.00 -7.59 8.31
CA ALA A 73 28.73 -7.62 9.75
C ALA A 73 27.38 -8.30 10.07
N VAL A 74 26.35 -8.05 9.26
CA VAL A 74 25.03 -8.67 9.43
C VAL A 74 25.01 -10.13 8.98
N LEU A 75 25.78 -10.46 7.94
CA LEU A 75 25.81 -11.79 7.32
C LEU A 75 26.89 -12.70 7.86
N LYS A 76 27.69 -12.26 8.86
CA LYS A 76 28.77 -13.03 9.48
C LYS A 76 28.42 -14.51 9.76
N PRO A 77 27.21 -14.88 10.24
CA PRO A 77 26.85 -16.29 10.45
C PRO A 77 26.79 -17.16 9.19
N PHE A 78 26.84 -16.56 8.00
CA PHE A 78 26.81 -17.23 6.70
C PHE A 78 28.16 -17.20 5.97
N ALA A 79 29.18 -16.54 6.51
CA ALA A 79 30.47 -16.30 5.83
C ALA A 79 31.08 -17.62 5.31
N ASP A 80 31.27 -18.59 6.20
CA ASP A 80 31.95 -19.87 5.88
C ASP A 80 31.24 -20.70 4.80
N LYS A 81 29.93 -20.48 4.61
CA LYS A 81 29.10 -21.26 3.69
C LYS A 81 28.56 -20.41 2.54
N TRP A 82 29.02 -19.16 2.41
CA TRP A 82 28.41 -18.18 1.52
C TRP A 82 28.39 -18.67 0.08
N ASP A 83 29.51 -19.21 -0.40
CA ASP A 83 29.67 -19.69 -1.78
C ASP A 83 28.88 -20.97 -2.07
N GLN A 84 28.46 -21.69 -1.02
CA GLN A 84 27.61 -22.88 -1.12
C GLN A 84 26.12 -22.53 -1.16
N LEU A 85 25.75 -21.27 -0.92
CA LEU A 85 24.36 -20.83 -0.98
C LEU A 85 23.94 -20.62 -2.43
N PRO A 86 22.74 -21.09 -2.84
CA PRO A 86 22.18 -20.75 -4.13
C PRO A 86 22.13 -19.23 -4.35
N ALA A 87 22.37 -18.77 -5.58
CA ALA A 87 22.44 -17.34 -5.90
C ALA A 87 21.16 -16.57 -5.53
N ASP A 88 19.97 -17.18 -5.65
CA ASP A 88 18.71 -16.58 -5.21
C ASP A 88 18.68 -16.34 -3.69
N ARG A 89 19.31 -17.24 -2.91
CA ARG A 89 19.44 -17.14 -1.46
C ARG A 89 20.47 -16.10 -1.07
N GLN A 90 21.63 -16.05 -1.72
CA GLN A 90 22.63 -15.00 -1.53
C GLN A 90 22.00 -13.62 -1.75
N ALA A 91 21.32 -13.42 -2.89
CA ALA A 91 20.67 -12.16 -3.22
C ALA A 91 19.55 -11.77 -2.22
N ARG A 92 18.80 -12.74 -1.67
CA ARG A 92 17.82 -12.46 -0.60
C ARG A 92 18.48 -12.03 0.71
N LEU A 93 19.58 -12.68 1.08
CA LEU A 93 20.34 -12.38 2.31
C LEU A 93 20.99 -11.00 2.22
N GLN A 94 21.68 -10.71 1.11
CA GLN A 94 22.26 -9.39 0.85
C GLN A 94 21.20 -8.28 0.92
N ARG A 95 20.07 -8.41 0.20
CA ARG A 95 18.97 -7.42 0.29
C ARG A 95 18.46 -7.25 1.74
N GLY A 96 18.49 -8.31 2.55
CA GLY A 96 18.15 -8.25 3.97
C GLY A 96 19.17 -7.47 4.78
N ALA A 97 20.45 -7.73 4.55
CA ALA A 97 21.58 -7.09 5.18
C ALA A 97 21.67 -5.60 4.83
N GLN A 98 21.52 -5.24 3.56
CA GLN A 98 21.45 -3.86 3.10
C GLN A 98 20.37 -3.07 3.85
N ARG A 99 19.14 -3.60 3.88
CA ARG A 99 18.03 -2.96 4.62
C ARG A 99 18.31 -2.83 6.10
N TRP A 100 19.01 -3.79 6.71
CA TRP A 100 19.36 -3.74 8.12
C TRP A 100 20.43 -2.69 8.41
N ALA A 101 21.43 -2.59 7.54
CA ALA A 101 22.47 -1.58 7.63
C ALA A 101 21.89 -0.16 7.54
N GLU A 102 20.91 0.06 6.66
CA GLU A 102 20.19 1.32 6.48
C GLU A 102 19.26 1.71 7.65
N MET A 103 18.89 0.77 8.53
CA MET A 103 17.97 1.04 9.64
C MET A 103 18.65 1.77 10.80
N ASP A 104 17.93 2.70 11.42
CA ASP A 104 18.33 3.28 12.70
C ASP A 104 18.09 2.32 13.89
N ALA A 105 18.52 2.71 15.09
CA ALA A 105 18.38 1.88 16.29
C ALA A 105 16.92 1.55 16.64
N GLY A 106 15.99 2.49 16.42
CA GLY A 106 14.57 2.29 16.66
C GLY A 106 13.94 1.33 15.65
N GLU A 107 14.26 1.50 14.38
CA GLU A 107 13.83 0.61 13.30
C GLU A 107 14.35 -0.82 13.48
N ARG A 108 15.62 -0.98 13.87
CA ARG A 108 16.22 -2.28 14.20
C ARG A 108 15.50 -2.94 15.38
N LYS A 109 15.24 -2.21 16.46
CA LYS A 109 14.48 -2.73 17.62
C LYS A 109 13.09 -3.23 17.19
N LEU A 110 12.40 -2.45 16.37
CA LEU A 110 11.09 -2.83 15.85
C LEU A 110 11.18 -4.06 14.94
N ALA A 111 12.19 -4.16 14.08
CA ALA A 111 12.42 -5.33 13.23
C ALA A 111 12.68 -6.61 14.06
N GLN A 112 13.48 -6.52 15.11
CA GLN A 112 13.76 -7.64 16.03
C GLN A 112 12.49 -8.14 16.72
N GLN A 113 11.67 -7.22 17.26
CA GLN A 113 10.40 -7.58 17.91
C GLN A 113 9.47 -8.33 16.94
N ARG A 114 9.40 -7.87 15.70
CA ARG A 114 8.59 -8.49 14.65
C ARG A 114 9.10 -9.87 14.29
N PHE A 115 10.42 -10.03 14.20
CA PHE A 115 11.05 -11.33 13.91
C PHE A 115 10.81 -12.34 15.03
N LYS A 116 10.88 -11.90 16.29
CA LYS A 116 10.52 -12.74 17.44
C LYS A 116 9.09 -13.25 17.34
N HIS A 117 8.13 -12.34 17.12
CA HIS A 117 6.73 -12.73 16.95
C HIS A 117 6.54 -13.70 15.79
N TRP A 118 7.23 -13.48 14.67
CA TRP A 118 7.18 -14.39 13.52
C TRP A 118 7.66 -15.81 13.86
N ARG A 119 8.70 -15.95 14.70
CA ARG A 119 9.23 -17.25 15.13
C ARG A 119 8.26 -18.00 16.06
N GLU A 120 7.46 -17.27 16.84
CA GLU A 120 6.45 -17.83 17.74
C GLU A 120 5.22 -18.38 17.00
N LEU A 121 5.01 -17.99 15.74
CA LEU A 121 3.90 -18.47 14.93
C LEU A 121 4.06 -19.95 14.57
N SER A 122 2.95 -20.69 14.58
CA SER A 122 2.91 -22.06 14.08
C SER A 122 3.29 -22.12 12.59
N PRO A 123 3.77 -23.27 12.06
CA PRO A 123 4.05 -23.43 10.64
C PRO A 123 2.87 -23.04 9.75
N GLU A 124 1.64 -23.37 10.15
CA GLU A 124 0.39 -23.09 9.44
C GLU A 124 0.08 -21.59 9.45
N GLN A 125 0.26 -20.93 10.60
CA GLN A 125 0.09 -19.48 10.71
C GLN A 125 1.10 -18.74 9.82
N ARG A 126 2.37 -19.19 9.82
CA ARG A 126 3.41 -18.65 8.94
C ARG A 126 3.05 -18.87 7.47
N ALA A 127 2.56 -20.04 7.09
CA ALA A 127 2.12 -20.34 5.72
C ALA A 127 0.99 -19.41 5.28
N LYS A 128 -0.04 -19.23 6.11
CA LYS A 128 -1.17 -18.32 5.87
C LYS A 128 -0.73 -16.87 5.72
N MET A 129 0.24 -16.42 6.53
CA MET A 129 0.80 -15.07 6.40
C MET A 129 1.60 -14.91 5.10
N ARG A 130 2.43 -15.89 4.73
CA ARG A 130 3.15 -15.88 3.44
C ARG A 130 2.19 -15.83 2.26
N GLU A 131 1.11 -16.60 2.28
CA GLU A 131 0.08 -16.58 1.24
C GLU A 131 -0.58 -15.21 1.14
N ARG A 132 -1.04 -14.64 2.26
CA ARG A 132 -1.62 -13.29 2.30
C ARG A 132 -0.65 -12.24 1.75
N PHE A 133 0.63 -12.34 2.10
CA PHE A 133 1.65 -11.43 1.61
C PHE A 133 1.88 -11.57 0.10
N ARG A 134 1.98 -12.81 -0.42
CA ARG A 134 2.08 -13.07 -1.86
C ARG A 134 0.89 -12.46 -2.61
N ARG A 135 -0.32 -12.69 -2.12
CA ARG A 135 -1.55 -12.11 -2.71
C ARG A 135 -1.52 -10.60 -2.70
N PHE A 136 -1.10 -9.98 -1.59
CA PHE A 136 -0.95 -8.52 -1.51
C PHE A 136 0.09 -7.97 -2.49
N LYS A 137 1.24 -8.65 -2.63
CA LYS A 137 2.32 -8.25 -3.54
C LYS A 137 1.93 -8.37 -5.01
N ALA A 138 1.03 -9.29 -5.34
CA ALA A 138 0.47 -9.46 -6.67
C ALA A 138 -0.59 -8.40 -7.03
N LEU A 139 -1.07 -7.60 -6.07
CA LEU A 139 -2.04 -6.54 -6.35
C LEU A 139 -1.39 -5.38 -7.12
N PRO A 140 -2.14 -4.68 -7.99
CA PRO A 140 -1.67 -3.44 -8.61
C PRO A 140 -1.21 -2.40 -7.57
N PRO A 141 -0.23 -1.53 -7.87
CA PRO A 141 0.30 -0.56 -6.92
C PRO A 141 -0.76 0.36 -6.29
N ALA A 142 -1.75 0.79 -7.06
CA ALA A 142 -2.87 1.60 -6.58
C ALA A 142 -3.70 0.87 -5.51
N GLU A 143 -3.93 -0.43 -5.71
CA GLU A 143 -4.68 -1.26 -4.77
C GLU A 143 -3.86 -1.57 -3.51
N GLN A 144 -2.55 -1.77 -3.64
CA GLN A 144 -1.65 -1.86 -2.48
C GLN A 144 -1.68 -0.58 -1.64
N ALA A 145 -1.58 0.59 -2.28
CA ALA A 145 -1.60 1.89 -1.62
C ALA A 145 -2.93 2.12 -0.89
N ARG A 146 -4.06 1.76 -1.51
CA ARG A 146 -5.39 1.81 -0.91
C ARG A 146 -5.49 0.97 0.36
N ILE A 147 -5.03 -0.29 0.32
CA ILE A 147 -5.02 -1.17 1.49
C ILE A 147 -4.13 -0.60 2.61
N ARG A 148 -2.96 -0.06 2.28
CA ARG A 148 -2.06 0.58 3.27
C ARG A 148 -2.73 1.77 3.95
N ARG A 149 -3.40 2.65 3.19
CA ARG A 149 -4.17 3.78 3.75
C ARG A 149 -5.31 3.31 4.65
N MET A 150 -6.04 2.27 4.24
CA MET A 150 -7.11 1.68 5.07
C MET A 150 -6.55 1.19 6.42
N TRP A 151 -5.42 0.49 6.37
CA TRP A 151 -4.77 -0.05 7.56
C TRP A 151 -4.27 1.06 8.48
N GLN A 152 -3.63 2.10 7.94
CA GLN A 152 -3.17 3.25 8.71
C GLN A 152 -4.33 3.97 9.39
N TRP A 153 -5.40 4.25 8.66
CA TRP A 153 -6.62 4.84 9.22
C TRP A 153 -7.17 3.99 10.37
N PHE A 154 -7.32 2.68 10.14
CA PHE A 154 -7.84 1.76 11.15
C PHE A 154 -6.95 1.73 12.41
N LYS A 155 -5.62 1.74 12.26
CA LYS A 155 -4.68 1.79 13.39
C LYS A 155 -4.76 3.11 14.16
N ALA A 156 -5.03 4.22 13.49
CA ALA A 156 -5.17 5.53 14.11
C ALA A 156 -6.50 5.72 14.87
N GLN A 157 -7.46 4.78 14.75
CA GLN A 157 -8.72 4.89 15.49
C GLN A 157 -8.54 4.56 16.99
N PRO A 158 -9.32 5.23 17.88
CA PRO A 158 -9.38 4.87 19.30
C PRO A 158 -9.67 3.37 19.52
N PRO A 159 -9.15 2.75 20.60
CA PRO A 159 -9.32 1.32 20.87
C PRO A 159 -10.78 0.83 20.80
N GLU A 160 -11.70 1.61 21.34
CA GLU A 160 -13.14 1.35 21.41
C GLU A 160 -13.74 1.33 19.99
N ARG A 161 -13.35 2.32 19.17
CA ARG A 161 -13.76 2.40 17.77
C ARG A 161 -13.21 1.22 16.96
N ARG A 162 -11.94 0.84 17.16
CA ARG A 162 -11.36 -0.35 16.52
C ARG A 162 -12.12 -1.62 16.92
N ARG A 163 -12.53 -1.73 18.20
CA ARG A 163 -13.33 -2.86 18.69
C ARG A 163 -14.69 -2.91 18.00
N LYS A 164 -15.41 -1.77 17.95
CA LYS A 164 -16.70 -1.67 17.26
C LYS A 164 -16.61 -2.05 15.79
N LEU A 165 -15.63 -1.49 15.05
CA LEU A 165 -15.41 -1.81 13.64
C LEU A 165 -15.11 -3.32 13.41
N ARG A 166 -14.37 -3.96 14.33
CA ARG A 166 -14.15 -5.42 14.27
C ARG A 166 -15.42 -6.21 14.54
N GLN A 167 -16.24 -5.78 15.48
CA GLN A 167 -17.52 -6.43 15.79
C GLN A 167 -18.51 -6.30 14.63
N GLU A 168 -18.68 -5.09 14.09
CA GLU A 168 -19.48 -4.83 12.88
C GLU A 168 -19.01 -5.73 11.73
N TRP A 169 -17.69 -5.81 11.47
CA TRP A 169 -17.17 -6.69 10.42
C TRP A 169 -17.45 -8.18 10.68
N LYS A 170 -17.40 -8.60 11.95
CA LYS A 170 -17.69 -9.97 12.37
C LYS A 170 -19.17 -10.33 12.25
N SER A 171 -20.08 -9.38 12.46
CA SER A 171 -21.53 -9.62 12.31
C SER A 171 -21.99 -9.66 10.86
N LEU A 172 -21.22 -9.14 9.89
CA LEU A 172 -21.56 -9.23 8.48
C LEU A 172 -21.55 -10.67 7.96
N THR A 173 -22.57 -11.02 7.16
CA THR A 173 -22.64 -12.27 6.42
C THR A 173 -21.53 -12.37 5.36
N PRO A 174 -21.19 -13.57 4.86
CA PRO A 174 -20.20 -13.73 3.80
C PRO A 174 -20.49 -12.87 2.57
N GLU A 175 -21.75 -12.77 2.17
CA GLU A 175 -22.19 -11.96 1.04
C GLU A 175 -22.02 -10.45 1.31
N GLN A 176 -22.46 -9.97 2.47
CA GLN A 176 -22.27 -8.57 2.88
C GLN A 176 -20.79 -8.19 2.92
N ARG A 177 -19.91 -9.09 3.38
CA ARG A 177 -18.46 -8.88 3.35
C ARG A 177 -17.91 -8.84 1.92
N ARG A 178 -18.42 -9.68 1.01
CA ARG A 178 -18.03 -9.63 -0.42
C ARG A 178 -18.43 -8.31 -1.05
N LYS A 179 -19.67 -7.87 -0.83
CA LYS A 179 -20.19 -6.58 -1.32
C LYS A 179 -19.38 -5.41 -0.76
N ALA A 180 -19.09 -5.40 0.54
CA ALA A 180 -18.25 -4.39 1.15
C ALA A 180 -16.83 -4.37 0.54
N ARG A 181 -16.20 -5.53 0.31
CA ARG A 181 -14.88 -5.60 -0.35
C ARG A 181 -14.93 -5.07 -1.79
N GLN A 182 -15.98 -5.41 -2.54
CA GLN A 182 -16.18 -4.92 -3.90
C GLN A 182 -16.35 -3.40 -3.92
N GLN A 183 -17.21 -2.84 -3.06
CA GLN A 183 -17.40 -1.39 -2.94
C GLN A 183 -16.07 -0.66 -2.68
N ILE A 184 -15.30 -1.13 -1.70
CA ILE A 184 -14.00 -0.52 -1.37
C ILE A 184 -13.00 -0.73 -2.54
N ARG A 185 -13.12 -1.80 -3.34
CA ARG A 185 -12.26 -2.07 -4.50
C ARG A 185 -12.58 -1.18 -5.70
N HIS A 186 -13.87 -0.93 -5.96
CA HIS A 186 -14.34 -0.09 -7.08
C HIS A 186 -14.24 1.42 -6.81
N GLY A 187 -13.60 1.83 -5.72
CA GLY A 187 -13.31 3.25 -5.45
C GLY A 187 -14.43 4.01 -4.74
N ASP A 188 -15.43 3.30 -4.19
CA ASP A 188 -16.37 3.95 -3.26
C ASP A 188 -15.58 4.51 -2.06
N LEU A 189 -16.01 5.69 -1.57
CA LEU A 189 -15.42 6.41 -0.43
C LEU A 189 -15.02 5.45 0.69
N MET A 190 -13.77 5.57 1.16
CA MET A 190 -13.27 4.81 2.30
C MET A 190 -14.19 5.05 3.51
N PRO A 191 -14.38 4.10 4.44
CA PRO A 191 -15.35 4.25 5.54
C PRO A 191 -15.24 5.57 6.32
N HIS A 192 -14.03 6.09 6.48
CA HIS A 192 -13.77 7.35 7.16
C HIS A 192 -13.93 8.58 6.28
N GLU A 193 -13.72 8.46 4.98
CA GLU A 193 -14.04 9.52 4.02
C GLU A 193 -15.56 9.64 3.88
N ARG A 194 -16.26 8.51 3.83
CA ARG A 194 -17.72 8.44 3.88
C ARG A 194 -18.26 9.06 5.16
N ARG A 195 -17.64 8.74 6.30
CA ARG A 195 -18.03 9.34 7.59
C ARG A 195 -17.75 10.83 7.65
N ARG A 196 -16.57 11.30 7.22
CA ARG A 196 -16.28 12.75 7.16
C ARG A 196 -17.24 13.49 6.23
N LEU A 197 -17.58 12.89 5.10
CA LEU A 197 -18.60 13.43 4.20
C LEU A 197 -19.95 13.51 4.93
N GLN A 198 -20.35 12.43 5.62
CA GLN A 198 -21.60 12.38 6.37
C GLN A 198 -21.63 13.39 7.53
N GLU A 199 -20.58 13.46 8.34
CA GLU A 199 -20.41 14.44 9.42
C GLU A 199 -20.44 15.88 8.87
N GLY A 200 -19.73 16.12 7.76
CA GLY A 200 -19.75 17.40 7.06
C GLY A 200 -21.15 17.78 6.58
N ILE A 201 -21.93 16.84 6.06
CA ILE A 201 -23.35 17.05 5.70
C ILE A 201 -24.17 17.33 6.95
N HIS A 202 -24.00 16.57 8.04
CA HIS A 202 -24.75 16.78 9.28
C HIS A 202 -24.45 18.11 9.98
N ALA A 203 -23.22 18.61 9.84
CA ALA A 203 -22.79 19.91 10.37
C ALA A 203 -23.36 21.10 9.60
N LEU A 204 -23.99 20.89 8.44
CA LEU A 204 -24.63 21.97 7.68
C LEU A 204 -25.89 22.47 8.40
N PRO A 205 -26.19 23.79 8.29
CA PRO A 205 -27.47 24.34 8.71
C PRO A 205 -28.64 23.53 8.14
N GLN A 206 -29.73 23.41 8.90
CA GLN A 206 -30.87 22.60 8.49
C GLN A 206 -31.43 23.02 7.12
N SER A 207 -31.47 24.32 6.84
CA SER A 207 -31.89 24.88 5.55
C SER A 207 -31.01 24.43 4.39
N GLU A 208 -29.69 24.38 4.57
CA GLU A 208 -28.76 23.89 3.55
C GLU A 208 -28.88 22.39 3.32
N ARG A 209 -29.05 21.59 4.39
CA ARG A 209 -29.31 20.15 4.26
C ARG A 209 -30.59 19.86 3.51
N GLN A 210 -31.64 20.65 3.77
CA GLN A 210 -32.94 20.49 3.12
C GLN A 210 -32.83 20.82 1.63
N ARG A 211 -32.13 21.90 1.26
CA ARG A 211 -31.87 22.25 -0.14
C ARG A 211 -31.06 21.17 -0.87
N LEU A 212 -30.00 20.65 -0.25
CA LEU A 212 -29.23 19.51 -0.79
C LEU A 212 -30.12 18.28 -1.06
N LYS A 213 -31.05 18.00 -0.14
CA LYS A 213 -31.99 16.89 -0.25
C LYS A 213 -33.02 17.11 -1.35
N GLU A 214 -33.54 18.32 -1.49
CA GLU A 214 -34.48 18.73 -2.54
C GLU A 214 -33.83 18.70 -3.92
N HIS A 215 -32.65 19.31 -4.06
CA HIS A 215 -31.85 19.26 -5.27
C HIS A 215 -31.57 17.81 -5.70
N TRP A 216 -31.19 16.94 -4.76
CA TRP A 216 -30.97 15.52 -5.07
C TRP A 216 -32.26 14.80 -5.51
N ARG A 217 -33.43 15.21 -5.00
CA ARG A 217 -34.73 14.67 -5.40
C ARG A 217 -35.13 15.14 -6.81
N GLU A 218 -34.77 16.35 -7.20
CA GLU A 218 -35.03 16.90 -8.54
C GLU A 218 -34.20 16.21 -9.63
N LEU A 219 -33.00 15.70 -9.31
CA LEU A 219 -32.19 14.95 -10.26
C LEU A 219 -32.89 13.65 -10.70
N SER A 220 -32.91 13.39 -12.01
CA SER A 220 -33.36 12.12 -12.56
C SER A 220 -32.44 10.96 -12.12
N PRO A 221 -32.89 9.69 -12.15
CA PRO A 221 -32.05 8.54 -11.82
C PRO A 221 -30.72 8.53 -12.59
N ALA A 222 -30.75 8.81 -13.90
CA ALA A 222 -29.55 8.89 -14.73
C ALA A 222 -28.62 10.04 -14.32
N GLN A 223 -29.16 11.20 -13.90
CA GLN A 223 -28.36 12.31 -13.41
C GLN A 223 -27.73 12.00 -12.05
N ARG A 224 -28.45 11.32 -11.14
CA ARG A 224 -27.91 10.87 -9.84
C ARG A 224 -26.78 9.85 -10.02
N ASP A 225 -26.93 8.94 -10.98
CA ASP A 225 -25.91 7.93 -11.27
C ASP A 225 -24.64 8.58 -11.85
N ARG A 226 -24.80 9.51 -12.81
CA ARG A 226 -23.67 10.32 -13.32
C ARG A 226 -22.99 11.12 -12.21
N ALA A 227 -23.73 11.73 -11.30
CA ALA A 227 -23.16 12.46 -10.16
C ALA A 227 -22.38 11.51 -9.22
N ARG A 228 -22.91 10.31 -8.97
CA ARG A 228 -22.23 9.29 -8.16
C ARG A 228 -20.95 8.80 -8.83
N ASP A 229 -20.97 8.58 -10.14
CA ASP A 229 -19.80 8.16 -10.90
C ASP A 229 -18.75 9.26 -11.02
N ALA A 230 -19.16 10.51 -11.19
CA ALA A 230 -18.27 11.67 -11.13
C ALA A 230 -17.58 11.76 -9.76
N LEU A 231 -18.33 11.62 -8.66
CA LEU A 231 -17.76 11.59 -7.31
C LEU A 231 -16.81 10.41 -7.13
N ARG A 232 -17.09 9.23 -7.70
CA ARG A 232 -16.17 8.08 -7.63
C ARG A 232 -14.82 8.37 -8.29
N GLN A 233 -14.83 9.07 -9.43
CA GLN A 233 -13.62 9.40 -10.17
C GLN A 233 -12.78 10.52 -9.52
N MET A 234 -13.40 11.38 -8.72
CA MET A 234 -12.72 12.46 -8.01
C MET A 234 -11.87 11.96 -6.82
N THR A 235 -10.73 12.61 -6.60
CA THR A 235 -9.92 12.49 -5.39
C THR A 235 -10.64 13.08 -4.16
N PRO A 236 -10.24 12.73 -2.92
CA PRO A 236 -10.86 13.30 -1.71
C PRO A 236 -10.84 14.84 -1.67
N ARG A 237 -9.77 15.46 -2.20
CA ARG A 237 -9.65 16.91 -2.29
C ARG A 237 -10.64 17.49 -3.31
N GLU A 238 -10.70 16.91 -4.50
CA GLU A 238 -11.63 17.35 -5.55
C GLU A 238 -13.09 17.18 -5.13
N ARG A 239 -13.42 16.13 -4.38
CA ARG A 239 -14.76 15.95 -3.78
C ARG A 239 -15.10 17.07 -2.80
N HIS A 240 -14.15 17.48 -1.96
CA HIS A 240 -14.34 18.59 -1.03
C HIS A 240 -14.54 19.91 -1.79
N GLU A 241 -13.71 20.19 -2.79
CA GLU A 241 -13.83 21.39 -3.63
C GLU A 241 -15.13 21.40 -4.46
N ALA A 242 -15.60 20.24 -4.92
CA ALA A 242 -16.88 20.12 -5.63
C ALA A 242 -18.07 20.46 -4.71
N LEU A 243 -18.04 20.02 -3.44
CA LEU A 243 -19.05 20.39 -2.44
C LEU A 243 -19.02 21.89 -2.13
N GLN A 244 -17.83 22.49 -2.01
CA GLN A 244 -17.69 23.93 -1.79
C GLN A 244 -18.22 24.73 -3.00
N ARG A 245 -17.93 24.29 -4.23
CA ARG A 245 -18.45 24.89 -5.47
C ARG A 245 -19.96 24.80 -5.58
N PHE A 246 -20.53 23.65 -5.21
CA PHE A 246 -21.98 23.48 -5.14
C PHE A 246 -22.59 24.49 -4.15
N ARG A 247 -22.04 24.58 -2.94
CA ARG A 247 -22.48 25.54 -1.91
C ARG A 247 -22.45 26.98 -2.41
N HIS A 248 -21.34 27.38 -3.04
CA HIS A 248 -21.17 28.73 -3.56
C HIS A 248 -22.20 29.05 -4.67
N ARG A 249 -22.43 28.11 -5.59
CA ARG A 249 -23.42 28.27 -6.68
C ARG A 249 -24.84 28.42 -6.15
N GLU A 250 -25.21 27.62 -5.15
CA GLU A 250 -26.53 27.66 -4.54
C GLU A 250 -26.73 28.93 -3.69
N SER A 251 -25.68 29.41 -2.99
CA SER A 251 -25.75 30.68 -2.25
C SER A 251 -25.97 31.90 -3.14
N GLN A 252 -25.65 31.80 -4.42
CA GLN A 252 -25.88 32.84 -5.42
C GLN A 252 -27.27 32.74 -6.08
N GLY A 253 -28.15 31.83 -5.64
CA GLY A 253 -29.53 31.72 -6.14
C GLY A 253 -29.64 31.22 -7.59
N PHE A 254 -28.58 30.61 -8.13
CA PHE A 254 -28.58 30.13 -9.51
C PHE A 254 -29.30 28.79 -9.63
N HIS A 255 -30.63 28.82 -9.79
CA HIS A 255 -31.37 27.68 -10.30
C HIS A 255 -31.09 27.53 -11.80
N PRO A 256 -30.52 26.41 -12.29
CA PRO A 256 -30.46 26.17 -13.71
C PRO A 256 -31.90 26.02 -14.20
N ARG A 257 -32.46 27.06 -14.79
CA ARG A 257 -33.69 26.95 -15.57
C ARG A 257 -33.46 25.79 -16.53
N ALA A 258 -34.31 24.78 -16.46
CA ALA A 258 -34.36 23.71 -17.44
C ALA A 258 -34.31 24.38 -18.82
N ARG A 259 -33.31 24.02 -19.64
CA ARG A 259 -33.30 24.44 -21.04
C ARG A 259 -34.66 24.06 -21.61
N PRO A 260 -35.42 24.98 -22.23
CA PRO A 260 -36.59 24.58 -22.98
C PRO A 260 -36.10 23.63 -24.07
N GLN A 261 -36.68 22.43 -24.12
CA GLN A 261 -36.47 21.52 -25.23
C GLN A 261 -36.99 22.25 -26.46
N ARG A 262 -36.08 22.51 -27.41
CA ARG A 262 -36.43 22.83 -28.79
C ARG A 262 -36.47 21.53 -29.56
#